data_AF-A0A661S5A3-F1
#
_entry.id   AF-A0A661S5A3-F1
#
_cell.length_a   1.000
_cell.length_b   1.000
_cell.length_c   1.000
_cell.angle_alpha   90.00
_cell.angle_beta   90.00
_cell.angle_gamma   90.00
#
_symmetry.space_group_name_H-M   'P 1'
#
loop_
_entity.id
_entity.type
_entity.pdbx_description
1 polymer ?
#
loop_
_entity_poly.entity_id
_entity_poly.type
_entity_poly.pdbx_seq_one_letter_code
_entity_poly.pdbx_strand_id
1 'polypeptide(L)'
;MESSEIIDEIRLVPEDRLPVIYDFIYFFRLGLETVRDEREEIMRFAGCWQDMTDDEFEEFSHEITKRRRQAFLRRASREAIID
;
A
#
# COMPACT_ATOMS: atom_id res chain seq x y z
N MET A 1 -22.36 -3.45 20.97
CA MET A 1 -23.03 -4.63 20.37
C MET A 1 -22.04 -5.41 19.51
N GLU A 2 -21.25 -4.73 18.67
CA GLU A 2 -20.19 -5.34 17.82
C GLU A 2 -19.17 -6.25 18.53
N SER A 3 -18.76 -5.91 19.77
CA SER A 3 -17.67 -6.62 20.45
C SER A 3 -18.03 -8.04 20.93
N SER A 4 -19.31 -8.30 21.23
CA SER A 4 -19.75 -9.61 21.72
C SER A 4 -19.84 -10.63 20.59
N GLU A 5 -20.32 -10.20 19.42
CA GLU A 5 -20.45 -11.08 18.25
C GLU A 5 -19.09 -11.57 17.75
N ILE A 6 -18.09 -10.68 17.75
CA ILE A 6 -16.71 -11.03 17.40
C ILE A 6 -16.12 -12.05 18.38
N ILE A 7 -16.36 -11.89 19.68
CA ILE A 7 -15.88 -12.85 20.70
C ILE A 7 -16.56 -14.22 20.51
N ASP A 8 -17.85 -14.22 20.19
CA ASP A 8 -18.60 -15.45 19.95
C ASP A 8 -18.11 -16.18 18.69
N GLU A 9 -17.76 -15.44 17.63
CA GLU A 9 -17.18 -16.02 16.41
C GLU A 9 -15.78 -16.60 16.65
N ILE A 10 -14.93 -15.91 17.41
CA ILE A 10 -13.59 -16.42 17.77
C ILE A 10 -13.68 -17.74 18.54
N ARG A 11 -14.70 -17.91 19.39
CA ARG A 11 -14.93 -19.14 20.15
C ARG A 11 -15.33 -20.34 19.28
N LEU A 12 -15.79 -20.10 18.06
CA LEU A 12 -16.13 -21.16 17.10
C LEU A 12 -14.92 -21.69 16.34
N VAL A 13 -13.76 -21.04 16.47
CA VAL A 13 -12.53 -21.48 15.81
C VAL A 13 -12.01 -22.77 16.45
N PRO A 14 -11.73 -23.83 15.67
CA PRO A 14 -11.10 -25.04 16.16
C PRO A 14 -9.72 -24.79 16.78
N GLU A 15 -9.41 -25.45 17.91
CA GLU A 15 -8.14 -25.23 18.64
C GLU A 15 -6.90 -25.50 17.79
N ASP A 16 -6.96 -26.49 16.89
CA ASP A 16 -5.88 -26.85 15.96
C ASP A 16 -5.59 -25.75 14.91
N ARG A 17 -6.53 -24.81 14.72
CA ARG A 17 -6.40 -23.67 13.80
C ARG A 17 -5.91 -22.40 14.48
N LEU A 18 -5.98 -22.32 15.82
CA LEU A 18 -5.51 -21.15 16.58
C LEU A 18 -4.04 -20.80 16.32
N PRO A 19 -3.10 -21.76 16.19
CA PRO A 19 -1.71 -21.44 15.85
C PRO A 19 -1.57 -20.73 14.51
N VAL A 20 -2.33 -21.14 13.49
CA VAL A 20 -2.29 -20.54 12.15
C VAL A 20 -2.80 -19.10 12.18
N ILE A 21 -3.89 -18.85 12.92
CA ILE A 21 -4.44 -17.50 13.09
C ILE A 21 -3.46 -16.62 13.87
N TYR A 22 -2.84 -17.16 14.92
CA TYR A 22 -1.81 -16.46 15.68
C TYR A 22 -0.63 -16.06 14.78
N ASP A 23 -0.08 -16.99 14.01
CA ASP A 23 1.05 -16.75 13.11
C ASP A 23 0.70 -15.70 12.05
N PHE A 24 -0.53 -15.75 11.53
CA PHE A 24 -1.04 -14.76 10.57
C PHE A 24 -1.11 -13.36 11.19
N ILE A 25 -1.73 -13.21 12.36
CA ILE A 25 -1.81 -11.93 13.07
C ILE A 25 -0.42 -11.42 13.45
N TYR A 26 0.45 -12.31 13.92
CA TYR A 26 1.83 -12.02 14.30
C TYR A 26 2.63 -11.51 13.11
N PHE A 27 2.49 -12.12 11.93
CA PHE A 27 3.11 -11.67 10.69
C PHE A 27 2.71 -10.23 10.33
N PHE A 28 1.41 -9.89 10.39
CA PHE A 28 0.96 -8.52 10.14
C PHE A 28 1.51 -7.53 11.16
N ARG A 29 1.56 -7.93 12.43
CA ARG A 29 2.16 -7.10 13.48
C ARG A 29 3.64 -6.83 13.21
N LEU A 30 4.39 -7.83 12.80
CA LEU A 30 5.80 -7.67 12.44
C LEU A 30 5.97 -6.68 11.27
N GLY A 31 5.12 -6.81 10.24
CA GLY A 31 5.08 -5.87 9.12
C GLY A 31 4.81 -4.43 9.56
N LEU A 32 3.88 -4.23 10.48
CA LEU A 32 3.57 -2.90 11.04
C LEU A 32 4.70 -2.35 11.93
N GLU A 33 5.42 -3.22 12.65
CA GLU A 33 6.60 -2.82 13.42
C GLU A 33 7.78 -2.45 12.51
N THR A 34 7.92 -3.09 11.33
CA THR A 34 8.96 -2.73 10.34
C THR A 34 8.67 -1.43 9.58
N VAL A 35 7.40 -1.04 9.40
CA VAL A 35 7.02 0.21 8.72
C VAL A 35 7.42 1.46 9.52
N ARG A 36 7.72 1.32 10.82
CA ARG A 36 8.12 2.44 11.68
C ARG A 36 9.43 3.11 11.24
N ASP A 37 10.27 2.44 10.46
CA ASP A 37 11.59 2.93 10.03
C ASP A 37 11.57 3.70 8.70
N GLU A 38 10.46 3.67 7.95
CA GLU A 38 10.38 4.35 6.64
C GLU A 38 10.24 5.87 6.77
N ARG A 39 9.91 6.38 7.96
CA ARG A 39 9.70 7.82 8.17
C ARG A 39 10.97 8.61 7.86
N GLU A 40 12.14 8.16 8.28
CA GLU A 40 13.39 8.86 7.99
C GLU A 40 13.72 8.81 6.49
N GLU A 41 13.45 7.69 5.82
CA GLU A 41 13.65 7.54 4.38
C GLU A 41 12.72 8.45 3.56
N ILE A 42 11.44 8.52 3.93
CA ILE A 42 10.45 9.41 3.31
C ILE A 42 10.86 10.88 3.51
N MET A 43 11.32 11.24 4.70
CA MET A 43 11.73 12.61 5.02
C MET A 43 12.98 13.07 4.25
N ARG A 44 13.81 12.15 3.72
CA ARG A 44 14.95 12.51 2.83
C ARG A 44 14.50 13.17 1.53
N PHE A 45 13.25 12.94 1.11
CA PHE A 45 12.67 13.54 -0.08
C PHE A 45 11.83 14.79 0.22
N ALA A 46 11.68 15.17 1.49
CA ALA A 46 10.93 16.38 1.85
C ALA A 46 11.66 17.64 1.31
N GLY A 47 10.94 18.48 0.57
CA GLY A 47 11.53 19.68 -0.02
C GLY A 47 12.39 19.44 -1.26
N CYS A 48 12.42 18.22 -1.82
CA CYS A 48 13.19 17.93 -3.04
C CYS A 48 12.78 18.77 -4.27
N TRP A 49 11.64 19.46 -4.19
CA TRP A 49 11.10 20.35 -5.22
C TRP A 49 11.01 21.81 -4.78
N GLN A 50 11.67 22.19 -3.67
CA GLN A 50 11.60 23.55 -3.14
C GLN A 50 12.20 24.61 -4.08
N ASP A 51 13.13 24.19 -4.95
CA ASP A 51 13.76 25.07 -5.93
C ASP A 51 12.94 25.24 -7.22
N MET A 52 11.85 24.48 -7.39
CA MET A 52 10.95 24.63 -8.54
C MET A 52 9.96 25.76 -8.29
N THR A 53 9.74 26.54 -9.34
CA THR A 53 8.60 27.46 -9.40
C THR A 53 7.29 26.70 -9.58
N ASP A 54 6.17 27.35 -9.24
CA ASP A 54 4.83 26.75 -9.40
C ASP A 54 4.56 26.38 -10.87
N ASP A 55 5.02 27.19 -11.82
CA ASP A 55 4.87 26.94 -13.26
C ASP A 55 5.65 25.69 -13.71
N GLU A 56 6.90 25.54 -13.25
CA GLU A 56 7.73 24.36 -13.52
C GLU A 56 7.13 23.08 -12.91
N PHE A 57 6.56 23.21 -11.70
CA PHE A 57 5.89 22.10 -11.02
C PHE A 57 4.62 21.66 -11.75
N GLU A 58 3.81 22.60 -12.23
CA GLU A 58 2.58 22.32 -12.97
C GLU A 58 2.90 21.63 -14.31
N GLU A 59 3.88 22.13 -15.06
CA GLU A 59 4.33 21.50 -16.30
C GLU A 59 4.81 20.07 -16.07
N PHE A 60 5.67 19.87 -15.05
CA PHE A 60 6.16 18.56 -14.67
C PHE A 60 5.03 17.60 -14.26
N SER A 61 4.08 18.06 -13.45
CA SER A 61 2.93 17.27 -12.99
C SER A 61 2.05 16.82 -14.16
N HIS A 62 1.81 17.70 -15.13
CA HIS A 62 1.08 17.36 -16.34
C HIS A 62 1.83 16.30 -17.18
N GLU A 63 3.15 16.43 -17.30
CA GLU A 63 3.99 15.47 -18.02
C GLU A 63 3.95 14.06 -17.37
N ILE A 64 4.13 13.98 -16.06
CA ILE A 64 4.05 12.73 -15.29
C ILE A 64 2.69 12.08 -15.46
N THR A 65 1.61 12.86 -15.39
CA THR A 65 0.24 12.37 -15.56
C THR A 65 0.05 11.76 -16.96
N LYS A 66 0.52 12.45 -18.01
CA LYS A 66 0.48 11.97 -19.39
C LYS A 66 1.23 10.65 -19.56
N ARG A 67 2.46 10.57 -19.02
CA ARG A 67 3.28 9.33 -19.07
C ARG A 67 2.63 8.17 -18.34
N ARG A 68 2.07 8.40 -17.15
CA ARG A 68 1.35 7.37 -16.37
C ARG A 68 0.17 6.84 -17.17
N ARG A 69 -0.67 7.72 -17.71
CA ARG A 69 -1.81 7.35 -18.55
C ARG A 69 -1.36 6.49 -19.74
N GLN A 70 -0.30 6.88 -20.43
CA GLN A 70 0.24 6.12 -21.56
C GLN A 70 0.80 4.75 -21.15
N ALA A 71 1.51 4.66 -20.03
CA ALA A 71 2.05 3.41 -19.50
C ALA A 71 0.92 2.44 -19.11
N PHE A 72 -0.15 2.92 -18.47
CA PHE A 72 -1.32 2.10 -18.12
C PHE A 72 -2.08 1.61 -19.36
N LEU A 73 -2.26 2.45 -20.38
CA LEU A 73 -2.85 2.02 -21.66
C LEU A 73 -2.01 0.92 -22.34
N ARG A 74 -0.68 1.03 -22.28
CA ARG A 74 0.25 0.00 -22.80
C ARG A 74 0.19 -1.33 -22.03
N ARG A 75 -0.11 -1.30 -20.73
CA ARG A 75 -0.26 -2.50 -19.90
C ARG A 75 -1.57 -3.23 -20.25
N ALA A 76 -2.68 -2.50 -20.31
CA ALA A 76 -3.97 -3.06 -20.72
C ALA A 76 -3.90 -3.70 -22.13
N SER A 77 -3.18 -3.10 -23.08
CA SER A 77 -3.00 -3.68 -24.41
C SER A 77 -2.12 -4.93 -24.45
N ARG A 78 -1.27 -5.17 -23.44
CA ARG A 78 -0.44 -6.38 -23.36
C ARG A 78 -1.16 -7.54 -22.66
N GLU A 79 -2.12 -7.26 -21.78
CA GLU A 79 -2.98 -8.27 -21.16
C GLU A 79 -4.13 -8.70 -22.08
N ALA A 80 -4.59 -7.82 -22.97
CA ALA A 80 -5.62 -8.14 -23.97
C ALA A 80 -5.09 -8.85 -25.24
N ILE A 81 -3.79 -9.16 -25.31
CA ILE A 81 -3.19 -9.98 -26.38
C ILE A 81 -2.62 -11.24 -25.72
N ILE A 82 -3.52 -12.09 -25.22
CA ILE A 82 -3.27 -13.51 -25.00
C ILE A 82 -4.53 -14.23 -25.51
N ASP A 83 -4.38 -14.82 -26.70
CA ASP A 83 -5.30 -15.69 -27.48
C ASP A 83 -6.73 -15.18 -27.77
#